data_AF-A0A4V3ED70-F1
#
_entry.id   AF-A0A4V3ED70-F1
#
_cell.length_a   1.000
_cell.length_b   1.000
_cell.length_c   1.000
_cell.angle_alpha   90.00
_cell.angle_beta   90.00
_cell.angle_gamma   90.00
#
_symmetry.space_group_name_H-M   'P 1'
#
loop_
_entity.id
_entity.type
_entity.pdbx_description
1 polymer ?
#
loop_
_entity_poly.entity_id
_entity_poly.type
_entity_poly.pdbx_seq_one_letter_code
_entity_poly.pdbx_strand_id
1 'polypeptide(L)'
;MNWTEVMVWGVIGVVAGSLIAALHKKGKIGRIPAVILFLVVIIGGNLLWGGVIKPRLAGNSEEQKIDQALAALPMYNTIKAQEPALYAQIRSNILNMKKEGKSQQEAIDTVKPMVSVLLSQRITHAPDANVNEAMQVNLEEMQTLQARKDGSCFKFLYPQVSGGVNTAEVLPPQLFQKDLSTMNDLLLATGSNQTVQPAPVSTEKVVQLMAPVREALATMYGEQLQMFSDLTKPDVDREKVCEISISLYSGILALQPADSAAILRMMLGQKN
;
A
#
# COMPACT_ATOMS: atom_id res chain seq x y z
N MET A 1 7.34 32.18 3.67
CA MET A 1 6.32 33.24 3.74
C MET A 1 5.48 33.15 2.48
N ASN A 2 4.19 32.79 2.59
CA ASN A 2 3.35 32.55 1.42
C ASN A 2 2.84 33.92 0.91
N TRP A 3 3.42 34.42 -0.20
CA TRP A 3 3.15 35.77 -0.72
C TRP A 3 1.67 36.02 -1.06
N THR A 4 0.93 34.95 -1.35
CA THR A 4 -0.51 34.97 -1.56
C THR A 4 -1.30 35.27 -0.28
N GLU A 5 -0.91 34.73 0.88
CA GLU A 5 -1.54 35.08 2.17
C GLU A 5 -1.29 36.55 2.52
N VAL A 6 -0.08 37.06 2.28
CA VAL A 6 0.27 38.47 2.56
C VAL A 6 -0.55 39.43 1.69
N MET A 7 -0.75 39.11 0.40
CA MET A 7 -1.59 39.92 -0.49
C MET A 7 -3.06 39.91 -0.08
N VAL A 8 -3.62 38.75 0.29
CA VAL A 8 -5.02 38.64 0.70
C VAL A 8 -5.29 39.43 1.98
N TRP A 9 -4.43 39.31 2.99
CA TRP A 9 -4.54 40.11 4.22
C TRP A 9 -4.31 41.60 3.98
N GLY A 10 -3.43 41.96 3.04
CA GLY A 10 -3.23 43.34 2.62
C GLY A 10 -4.49 43.96 2.01
N VAL A 11 -5.17 43.26 1.11
CA VAL A 11 -6.42 43.73 0.49
C VAL A 11 -7.56 43.83 1.51
N ILE A 12 -7.71 42.84 2.39
CA ILE A 12 -8.72 42.86 3.45
C ILE A 12 -8.48 44.04 4.42
N GLY A 13 -7.22 44.31 4.77
CA GLY A 13 -6.86 45.45 5.61
C GLY A 13 -7.23 46.78 4.97
N VAL A 14 -6.99 46.95 3.67
CA VAL A 14 -7.37 48.17 2.93
C VAL A 14 -8.89 48.35 2.88
N VAL A 15 -9.65 47.29 2.57
CA VAL A 15 -11.11 47.35 2.48
C VAL A 15 -11.75 47.64 3.85
N ALA A 16 -11.31 46.93 4.90
CA ALA A 16 -11.79 47.15 6.27
C ALA A 16 -11.45 48.56 6.78
N GLY A 17 -10.23 49.03 6.51
CA GLY A 17 -9.81 50.39 6.84
C GLY A 17 -10.63 51.45 6.12
N SER A 18 -10.94 51.24 4.84
CA SER A 18 -11.77 52.14 4.02
C SER A 18 -13.20 52.26 4.55
N LEU A 19 -13.82 51.14 4.91
CA LEU A 19 -15.19 51.08 5.45
C LEU A 19 -15.28 51.75 6.83
N ILE A 20 -14.31 51.49 7.70
CA ILE A 20 -14.25 52.08 9.05
C ILE A 20 -13.99 53.59 8.95
N ALA A 21 -13.12 54.03 8.04
CA ALA A 21 -12.88 55.44 7.79
C ALA A 21 -14.13 56.17 7.24
N ALA A 22 -14.91 55.53 6.38
CA ALA A 22 -16.18 56.07 5.88
C ALA A 22 -17.24 56.19 6.99
N LEU A 23 -17.32 55.20 7.90
CA LEU A 23 -18.21 55.24 9.07
C LEU A 23 -17.82 56.33 10.07
N HIS A 24 -16.52 56.54 10.26
CA HIS A 24 -15.99 57.64 11.06
C HIS A 24 -16.32 59.01 10.43
N LYS A 25 -16.13 59.17 9.11
CA LYS A 25 -16.48 60.42 8.40
C LYS A 25 -17.97 60.76 8.47
N LYS A 26 -18.85 59.76 8.59
CA LYS A 26 -20.29 59.95 8.78
C LYS A 26 -20.70 60.22 10.25
N GLY A 27 -19.74 60.38 11.16
CA GLY A 27 -20.00 60.70 12.58
C GLY A 27 -20.63 59.58 13.39
N LYS A 28 -20.74 58.36 12.84
CA LYS A 28 -21.41 57.24 13.49
C LYS A 28 -20.55 56.55 14.56
N ILE A 29 -19.22 56.75 14.53
CA ILE A 29 -18.24 56.12 15.40
C ILE A 29 -17.10 57.13 15.68
N GLY A 30 -16.69 57.28 16.94
CA GLY A 30 -15.53 58.11 17.33
C GLY A 30 -14.18 57.50 16.95
N ARG A 31 -13.09 58.29 16.94
CA ARG A 31 -11.74 57.84 16.54
C ARG A 31 -11.26 56.59 17.28
N ILE A 32 -11.39 56.57 18.60
CA ILE A 32 -10.90 55.48 19.45
C ILE A 32 -11.64 54.15 19.17
N PRO A 33 -12.99 54.09 19.19
CA PRO A 33 -13.70 52.86 18.87
C PRO A 33 -13.49 52.39 17.41
N ALA A 34 -13.24 53.30 16.46
CA ALA A 34 -12.89 52.92 15.09
C ALA A 34 -11.54 52.18 15.00
N VAL A 35 -10.52 52.66 15.72
CA VAL A 35 -9.20 52.00 15.79
C VAL A 35 -9.30 50.64 16.48
N ILE A 36 -10.05 50.55 17.59
CA ILE A 36 -10.25 49.29 18.31
C ILE A 36 -10.96 48.27 17.43
N LEU A 37 -12.03 48.67 16.73
CA LEU A 37 -12.77 47.79 15.82
C LEU A 37 -11.88 47.24 14.70
N PHE A 38 -11.02 48.09 14.12
CA PHE A 38 -10.07 47.67 13.08
C PHE A 38 -9.07 46.63 13.61
N LEU A 39 -8.50 46.87 14.80
CA LEU A 39 -7.58 45.92 15.43
C LEU A 39 -8.26 44.59 15.76
N VAL A 40 -9.49 44.62 16.26
CA VAL A 40 -10.27 43.41 16.57
C VAL A 40 -10.56 42.59 15.30
N VAL A 41 -10.89 43.23 14.18
CA VAL A 41 -11.13 42.52 12.90
C VAL A 41 -9.85 41.86 12.38
N ILE A 42 -8.70 42.55 12.44
CA ILE A 42 -7.43 41.98 11.97
C ILE A 42 -6.96 40.85 12.91
N ILE A 43 -6.95 41.06 14.22
CA ILE A 43 -6.49 40.07 15.18
C ILE A 43 -7.44 38.86 15.20
N GLY A 44 -8.76 39.11 15.27
CA GLY A 44 -9.78 38.05 15.27
C GLY A 44 -9.79 37.26 13.97
N GLY A 45 -9.64 37.93 12.82
CA GLY A 45 -9.53 37.29 11.52
C GLY A 45 -8.28 36.41 11.42
N ASN A 46 -7.14 36.87 11.91
CA ASN A 46 -5.89 36.11 11.87
C ASN A 46 -5.94 34.88 12.80
N LEU A 47 -6.55 35.01 13.98
CA LEU A 47 -6.81 33.89 14.89
C LEU A 47 -7.77 32.85 14.29
N LEU A 48 -8.86 33.28 13.65
CA LEU A 48 -9.78 32.40 12.93
C LEU A 48 -9.09 31.70 11.75
N TRP A 49 -8.27 32.43 10.99
CA TRP A 49 -7.54 31.87 9.85
C TRP A 49 -6.51 30.84 10.29
N GLY A 50 -5.64 31.18 11.25
CA GLY A 50 -4.59 30.29 11.74
C GLY A 50 -5.13 29.10 12.54
N GLY A 51 -6.15 29.31 13.38
CA GLY A 51 -6.67 28.29 14.29
C GLY A 51 -7.73 27.37 13.68
N VAL A 52 -8.48 27.83 12.67
CA VAL A 52 -9.68 27.10 12.20
C VAL A 52 -9.68 26.87 10.69
N ILE A 53 -9.38 27.89 9.88
CA ILE A 53 -9.53 27.80 8.41
C ILE A 53 -8.33 27.09 7.77
N LYS A 54 -7.11 27.53 8.07
CA LYS A 54 -5.86 26.97 7.52
C LYS A 54 -5.67 25.47 7.85
N PRO A 55 -5.93 24.99 9.08
CA PRO A 55 -5.83 23.56 9.38
C PRO A 55 -6.86 22.72 8.63
N ARG A 56 -8.09 23.21 8.45
CA ARG A 56 -9.15 22.50 7.71
C ARG A 56 -8.88 22.46 6.20
N LEU A 57 -8.42 23.55 5.61
CA LEU A 57 -8.03 23.59 4.19
C LEU A 57 -6.82 22.69 3.91
N ALA A 58 -5.83 22.68 4.80
CA ALA A 58 -4.69 21.77 4.70
C ALA A 58 -5.14 20.30 4.79
N GLY A 59 -5.98 19.95 5.77
CA GLY A 59 -6.55 18.60 5.90
C GLY A 59 -7.29 18.12 4.64
N ASN A 60 -8.13 18.96 4.05
CA ASN A 60 -8.83 18.63 2.80
C ASN A 60 -7.86 18.44 1.61
N SER A 61 -6.81 19.26 1.52
CA SER A 61 -5.79 19.11 0.49
C SER A 61 -5.00 17.80 0.63
N GLU A 62 -4.72 17.38 1.86
CA GLU A 62 -3.96 16.16 2.12
C GLU A 62 -4.79 14.90 1.88
N GLU A 63 -6.06 14.92 2.27
CA GLU A 63 -7.01 13.88 1.93
C GLU A 63 -7.13 13.70 0.41
N GLN A 64 -7.26 14.79 -0.33
CA GLN A 64 -7.30 14.73 -1.79
C GLN A 64 -6.03 14.15 -2.42
N LYS A 65 -4.85 14.45 -1.86
CA LYS A 65 -3.59 13.89 -2.36
C LYS A 65 -3.51 12.38 -2.15
N ILE A 66 -3.96 11.89 -0.99
CA ILE A 66 -4.01 10.45 -0.70
C ILE A 66 -5.03 9.77 -1.62
N ASP A 67 -6.20 10.37 -1.80
CA ASP A 67 -7.23 9.85 -2.70
C ASP A 67 -6.74 9.79 -4.15
N GLN A 68 -6.03 10.82 -4.61
CA GLN A 68 -5.41 10.82 -5.95
C GLN A 68 -4.32 9.76 -6.09
N ALA A 69 -3.46 9.61 -5.08
CA ALA A 69 -2.39 8.62 -5.10
C ALA A 69 -2.94 7.18 -5.13
N LEU A 70 -3.97 6.89 -4.32
CA LEU A 70 -4.64 5.59 -4.34
C LEU A 70 -5.38 5.36 -5.66
N ALA A 71 -6.06 6.38 -6.20
CA ALA A 71 -6.79 6.27 -7.47
C ALA A 71 -5.85 6.06 -8.68
N ALA A 72 -4.59 6.48 -8.59
CA ALA A 72 -3.59 6.26 -9.63
C ALA A 72 -3.15 4.80 -9.76
N LEU A 73 -3.46 3.96 -8.76
CA LEU A 73 -3.11 2.54 -8.72
C LEU A 73 -4.37 1.70 -9.04
N PRO A 74 -4.44 1.00 -10.19
CA PRO A 74 -5.65 0.27 -10.61
C PRO A 74 -6.19 -0.70 -9.57
N MET A 75 -5.29 -1.43 -8.90
CA MET A 75 -5.65 -2.37 -7.83
C MET A 75 -6.51 -1.73 -6.74
N TYR A 76 -6.21 -0.49 -6.32
CA TYR A 76 -6.97 0.19 -5.26
C TYR A 76 -8.35 0.67 -5.74
N ASN A 77 -8.52 0.95 -7.04
CA ASN A 77 -9.85 1.20 -7.60
C ASN A 77 -10.70 -0.07 -7.56
N THR A 78 -10.10 -1.22 -7.85
CA THR A 78 -10.78 -2.52 -7.73
C THR A 78 -11.13 -2.84 -6.28
N ILE A 79 -10.20 -2.63 -5.33
CA ILE A 79 -10.48 -2.77 -3.89
C ILE A 79 -11.61 -1.84 -3.46
N LYS A 80 -11.62 -0.58 -3.91
CA LYS A 80 -12.72 0.36 -3.59
C LYS A 80 -14.08 -0.14 -4.06
N ALA A 81 -14.15 -0.76 -5.23
CA ALA A 81 -15.39 -1.26 -5.81
C ALA A 81 -15.87 -2.56 -5.16
N GLN A 82 -14.95 -3.49 -4.90
CA GLN A 82 -15.28 -4.83 -4.40
C GLN A 82 -15.28 -4.92 -2.87
N GLU A 83 -14.43 -4.15 -2.20
CA GLU A 83 -14.15 -4.19 -0.76
C GLU A 83 -14.15 -2.77 -0.14
N PRO A 84 -15.29 -2.04 -0.17
CA PRO A 84 -15.35 -0.64 0.24
C PRO A 84 -14.94 -0.42 1.71
N ALA A 85 -15.21 -1.39 2.58
CA ALA A 85 -14.81 -1.34 3.98
C ALA A 85 -13.27 -1.39 4.14
N LEU A 86 -12.61 -2.29 3.43
CA LEU A 86 -11.15 -2.40 3.41
C LEU A 86 -10.52 -1.12 2.85
N TYR A 87 -11.05 -0.60 1.74
CA TYR A 87 -10.57 0.66 1.15
C TYR A 87 -10.66 1.82 2.15
N ALA A 88 -11.80 1.96 2.84
CA ALA A 88 -11.98 3.00 3.85
C ALA A 88 -10.99 2.86 5.00
N GLN A 89 -10.71 1.63 5.44
CA GLN A 89 -9.73 1.35 6.49
C GLN A 89 -8.30 1.72 6.06
N ILE A 90 -7.89 1.33 4.84
CA ILE A 90 -6.58 1.69 4.27
C ILE A 90 -6.43 3.21 4.22
N ARG A 91 -7.42 3.90 3.65
CA ARG A 91 -7.41 5.37 3.53
C ARG A 91 -7.29 6.04 4.91
N SER A 92 -8.07 5.58 5.89
CA SER A 92 -8.05 6.10 7.26
C SER A 92 -6.69 5.91 7.93
N ASN A 93 -6.09 4.71 7.79
CA ASN A 93 -4.78 4.41 8.36
C ASN A 93 -3.69 5.33 7.77
N ILE A 94 -3.64 5.47 6.43
CA ILE A 94 -2.68 6.37 5.78
C ILE A 94 -2.85 7.83 6.27
N LEU A 95 -4.09 8.29 6.41
CA LEU A 95 -4.37 9.63 6.90
C LEU A 95 -3.92 9.87 8.34
N ASN A 96 -4.19 8.91 9.24
CA ASN A 96 -3.80 9.02 10.64
C ASN A 96 -2.28 8.97 10.79
N MET A 97 -1.62 8.04 10.12
CA MET A 97 -0.15 7.93 10.13
C MET A 97 0.51 9.21 9.61
N LYS A 98 -0.04 9.82 8.55
CA LYS A 98 0.46 11.10 8.05
C LYS A 98 0.29 12.24 9.06
N LYS A 99 -0.85 12.33 9.74
CA LYS A 99 -1.08 13.32 10.82
C LYS A 99 -0.12 13.14 11.98
N GLU A 100 0.26 11.90 12.27
CA GLU A 100 1.26 11.53 13.28
C GLU A 100 2.71 11.76 12.83
N GLY A 101 2.94 12.19 11.59
CA GLY A 101 4.28 12.41 11.04
C GLY A 101 5.06 11.12 10.75
N LYS A 102 4.35 9.99 10.58
CA LYS A 102 4.94 8.69 10.26
C LYS A 102 5.56 8.68 8.87
N SER A 103 6.59 7.85 8.70
CA SER A 103 7.28 7.67 7.42
C SER A 103 6.42 6.90 6.41
N GLN A 104 6.78 7.02 5.12
CA GLN A 104 6.13 6.24 4.06
C GLN A 104 6.32 4.73 4.26
N GLN A 105 7.49 4.29 4.73
CA GLN A 105 7.75 2.88 5.02
C GLN A 105 6.81 2.35 6.10
N GLU A 106 6.60 3.08 7.19
CA GLU A 106 5.66 2.68 8.23
C GLU A 106 4.22 2.56 7.68
N ALA A 107 3.81 3.45 6.77
CA ALA A 107 2.52 3.35 6.12
C ALA A 107 2.42 2.11 5.21
N ILE A 108 3.47 1.78 4.46
CA ILE A 108 3.55 0.56 3.64
C ILE A 108 3.47 -0.69 4.52
N ASP A 109 4.24 -0.73 5.61
CA ASP A 109 4.27 -1.86 6.54
C ASP A 109 2.91 -2.08 7.22
N THR A 110 2.10 -1.02 7.34
CA THR A 110 0.73 -1.09 7.87
C THR A 110 -0.28 -1.54 6.82
N VAL A 111 -0.19 -1.04 5.58
CA VAL A 111 -1.19 -1.29 4.53
C VAL A 111 -0.96 -2.61 3.80
N LYS A 112 0.30 -2.97 3.53
CA LYS A 112 0.67 -4.16 2.76
C LYS A 112 0.05 -5.45 3.35
N PRO A 113 0.11 -5.71 4.67
CA PRO A 113 -0.52 -6.90 5.24
C PRO A 113 -2.04 -6.95 5.02
N MET A 114 -2.73 -5.81 5.05
CA MET A 114 -4.18 -5.75 4.83
C MET A 114 -4.55 -6.17 3.40
N VAL A 115 -3.76 -5.72 2.41
CA VAL A 115 -3.94 -6.11 1.01
C VAL A 115 -3.52 -7.57 0.78
N SER A 116 -2.44 -8.03 1.43
CA SER A 116 -2.00 -9.43 1.35
C SER A 116 -3.07 -10.41 1.86
N VAL A 117 -3.79 -10.06 2.93
CA VAL A 117 -4.91 -10.88 3.43
C VAL A 117 -6.01 -11.00 2.37
N LEU A 118 -6.41 -9.89 1.74
CA LEU A 118 -7.38 -9.93 0.64
C LEU A 118 -6.89 -10.80 -0.52
N LEU A 119 -5.63 -10.63 -0.95
CA LEU A 119 -5.07 -11.41 -2.05
C LEU A 119 -5.04 -12.90 -1.71
N SER A 120 -4.66 -13.29 -0.49
CA SER A 120 -4.70 -14.68 -0.03
C SER A 120 -6.11 -15.27 -0.04
N GLN A 121 -7.14 -14.49 0.32
CA GLN A 121 -8.53 -14.93 0.21
C GLN A 121 -8.94 -15.16 -1.26
N ARG A 122 -8.54 -14.24 -2.14
CA ARG A 122 -8.85 -14.32 -3.57
C ARG A 122 -8.12 -15.47 -4.26
N ILE A 123 -6.85 -15.72 -3.91
CA ILE A 123 -6.05 -16.81 -4.47
C ILE A 123 -6.77 -18.16 -4.31
N THR A 124 -7.36 -18.45 -3.15
CA THR A 124 -8.06 -19.71 -2.86
C THR A 124 -9.13 -20.07 -3.90
N HIS A 125 -9.72 -19.07 -4.55
CA HIS A 125 -10.79 -19.26 -5.53
C HIS A 125 -10.46 -18.71 -6.92
N ALA A 126 -9.30 -18.11 -7.13
CA ALA A 126 -8.91 -17.55 -8.43
C ALA A 126 -8.78 -18.62 -9.52
N PRO A 127 -9.04 -18.31 -10.80
CA PRO A 127 -8.75 -19.22 -11.92
C PRO A 127 -7.27 -19.61 -12.00
N ASP A 128 -6.96 -20.79 -12.56
CA ASP A 128 -5.59 -21.33 -12.60
C ASP A 128 -4.60 -20.36 -13.26
N ALA A 129 -5.02 -19.73 -14.37
CA ALA A 129 -4.19 -18.78 -15.10
C ALA A 129 -3.76 -17.58 -14.23
N ASN A 130 -4.70 -16.98 -13.49
CA ASN A 130 -4.41 -15.82 -12.64
C ASN A 130 -3.48 -16.18 -11.47
N VAL A 131 -3.64 -17.37 -10.88
CA VAL A 131 -2.75 -17.84 -9.79
C VAL A 131 -1.32 -18.04 -10.31
N ASN A 132 -1.19 -18.72 -11.44
CA ASN A 132 0.12 -18.98 -12.04
C ASN A 132 0.80 -17.69 -12.53
N GLU A 133 0.04 -16.77 -13.13
CA GLU A 133 0.57 -15.48 -13.59
C GLU A 133 1.05 -14.62 -12.42
N ALA A 134 0.27 -14.52 -11.34
CA ALA A 134 0.68 -13.84 -10.11
C ALA A 134 1.95 -14.45 -9.50
N MET A 135 2.06 -15.77 -9.51
CA MET A 135 3.28 -16.43 -9.01
C MET A 135 4.47 -16.24 -9.97
N GLN A 136 4.25 -16.20 -11.28
CA GLN A 136 5.30 -15.94 -12.26
C GLN A 136 5.91 -14.54 -12.06
N VAL A 137 5.08 -13.53 -11.78
CA VAL A 137 5.56 -12.18 -11.48
C VAL A 137 6.29 -12.12 -10.15
N ASN A 138 5.72 -12.71 -9.10
CA ASN A 138 6.41 -12.83 -7.80
C ASN A 138 7.77 -13.53 -7.92
N LEU A 139 7.90 -14.55 -8.78
CA LEU A 139 9.18 -15.21 -9.06
C LEU A 139 10.20 -14.27 -9.73
N GLU A 140 9.75 -13.48 -10.70
CA GLU A 140 10.57 -12.45 -11.36
C GLU A 140 11.04 -11.37 -10.35
N GLU A 141 10.17 -10.96 -9.43
CA GLU A 141 10.53 -10.05 -8.33
C GLU A 141 11.57 -10.67 -7.40
N MET A 142 11.37 -11.91 -6.95
CA MET A 142 12.33 -12.61 -6.09
C MET A 142 13.70 -12.72 -6.75
N GLN A 143 13.75 -13.11 -8.02
CA GLN A 143 15.00 -13.20 -8.78
C GLN A 143 15.68 -11.84 -8.92
N THR A 144 14.91 -10.79 -9.23
CA THR A 144 15.41 -9.42 -9.33
C THR A 144 15.98 -8.92 -8.00
N LEU A 145 15.28 -9.17 -6.90
CA LEU A 145 15.72 -8.78 -5.56
C LEU A 145 16.94 -9.59 -5.09
N GLN A 146 17.00 -10.88 -5.43
CA GLN A 146 18.13 -11.74 -5.10
C GLN A 146 19.41 -11.27 -5.80
N ALA A 147 19.31 -10.85 -7.07
CA ALA A 147 20.45 -10.35 -7.85
C ALA A 147 21.13 -9.12 -7.23
N ARG A 148 20.42 -8.38 -6.36
CA ARG A 148 20.95 -7.20 -5.66
C ARG A 148 21.91 -7.54 -4.52
N LYS A 149 21.81 -8.76 -3.95
CA LYS A 149 22.64 -9.23 -2.82
C LYS A 149 22.65 -8.30 -1.60
N ASP A 150 21.57 -7.55 -1.38
CA ASP A 150 21.42 -6.59 -0.28
C ASP A 150 20.43 -7.07 0.80
N GLY A 151 19.98 -8.33 0.72
CA GLY A 151 19.00 -8.93 1.62
C GLY A 151 17.54 -8.52 1.35
N SER A 152 17.27 -7.73 0.31
CA SER A 152 15.90 -7.32 -0.05
C SER A 152 14.98 -8.49 -0.40
N CYS A 153 15.51 -9.55 -1.03
CA CYS A 153 14.73 -10.74 -1.32
C CYS A 153 14.20 -11.41 -0.03
N PHE A 154 15.04 -11.52 1.01
CA PHE A 154 14.63 -12.15 2.26
C PHE A 154 13.55 -11.32 2.97
N LYS A 155 13.69 -9.99 2.96
CA LYS A 155 12.68 -9.05 3.46
C LYS A 155 11.36 -9.12 2.68
N PHE A 156 11.43 -9.36 1.38
CA PHE A 156 10.26 -9.53 0.53
C PHE A 156 9.47 -10.79 0.89
N LEU A 157 10.16 -11.92 1.06
CA LEU A 157 9.57 -13.21 1.41
C LEU A 157 9.11 -13.30 2.87
N TYR A 158 9.86 -12.69 3.79
CA TYR A 158 9.67 -12.82 5.24
C TYR A 158 9.63 -11.45 5.93
N PRO A 159 8.69 -10.55 5.58
CA PRO A 159 8.59 -9.21 6.15
C PRO A 159 8.40 -9.20 7.67
N GLN A 160 7.78 -10.26 8.24
CA GLN A 160 7.58 -10.45 9.67
C GLN A 160 8.87 -10.72 10.46
N VAL A 161 9.96 -11.14 9.79
CA VAL A 161 11.22 -11.50 10.46
C VAL A 161 12.20 -10.32 10.49
N SER A 162 12.28 -9.55 9.40
CA SER A 162 13.34 -8.54 9.24
C SER A 162 12.83 -7.18 8.72
N GLY A 163 11.52 -6.95 8.78
CA GLY A 163 10.85 -5.81 8.18
C GLY A 163 10.63 -6.00 6.68
N GLY A 164 9.64 -5.29 6.13
CA GLY A 164 9.34 -5.33 4.71
C GLY A 164 10.36 -4.60 3.85
N VAL A 165 10.13 -4.64 2.53
CA VAL A 165 10.85 -3.85 1.53
C VAL A 165 9.85 -3.00 0.74
N ASN A 166 10.19 -1.75 0.46
CA ASN A 166 9.44 -0.90 -0.45
C ASN A 166 9.72 -1.30 -1.91
N THR A 167 8.89 -2.17 -2.47
CA THR A 167 9.05 -2.68 -3.84
C THR A 167 9.01 -1.57 -4.90
N ALA A 168 8.31 -0.47 -4.65
CA ALA A 168 8.28 0.68 -5.56
C ALA A 168 9.65 1.39 -5.69
N GLU A 169 10.53 1.26 -4.68
CA GLU A 169 11.87 1.86 -4.69
C GLU A 169 12.95 0.90 -5.21
N VAL A 170 12.81 -0.40 -4.93
CA VAL A 170 13.88 -1.38 -5.18
C VAL A 170 13.73 -2.17 -6.48
N LEU A 171 12.51 -2.27 -7.02
CA LEU A 171 12.23 -2.98 -8.27
C LEU A 171 12.34 -2.05 -9.48
N PRO A 172 12.65 -2.60 -10.67
CA PRO A 172 12.47 -1.90 -11.92
C PRO A 172 11.02 -1.39 -12.07
N PRO A 173 10.79 -0.14 -12.53
CA PRO A 173 9.45 0.44 -12.60
C PRO A 173 8.46 -0.41 -13.41
N GLN A 174 8.93 -1.07 -14.48
CA GLN A 174 8.10 -1.94 -15.32
C GLN A 174 7.66 -3.20 -14.56
N LEU A 175 8.55 -3.79 -13.76
CA LEU A 175 8.23 -4.98 -12.97
C LEU A 175 7.25 -4.65 -11.85
N PHE A 176 7.45 -3.53 -11.15
CA PHE A 176 6.51 -3.04 -10.14
C PHE A 176 5.11 -2.77 -10.74
N GLN A 177 5.04 -2.16 -11.93
CA GLN A 177 3.76 -1.96 -12.62
C GLN A 177 3.11 -3.28 -13.03
N LYS A 178 3.92 -4.25 -13.49
CA LYS A 178 3.46 -5.58 -13.84
C LYS A 178 2.83 -6.28 -12.63
N ASP A 179 3.50 -6.29 -11.48
CA ASP A 179 2.96 -6.83 -10.22
C ASP A 179 1.60 -6.23 -9.88
N LEU A 180 1.51 -4.90 -9.84
CA LEU A 180 0.25 -4.20 -9.55
C LEU A 180 -0.87 -4.56 -10.53
N SER A 181 -0.56 -4.69 -11.83
CA SER A 181 -1.53 -5.08 -12.84
C SER A 181 -1.99 -6.53 -12.68
N THR A 182 -1.06 -7.45 -12.44
CA THR A 182 -1.37 -8.88 -12.26
C THR A 182 -2.19 -9.11 -10.99
N MET A 183 -1.87 -8.42 -9.89
CA MET A 183 -2.69 -8.49 -8.67
C MET A 183 -4.08 -7.89 -8.88
N ASN A 184 -4.18 -6.80 -9.64
CA ASN A 184 -5.48 -6.25 -10.02
C ASN A 184 -6.32 -7.23 -10.85
N ASP A 185 -5.71 -7.91 -11.82
CA ASP A 185 -6.40 -8.89 -12.66
C ASP A 185 -6.88 -10.09 -11.85
N LEU A 186 -6.10 -10.53 -10.85
CA LEU A 186 -6.52 -11.54 -9.88
C LEU A 186 -7.76 -11.08 -9.08
N LEU A 187 -7.78 -9.83 -8.60
CA LEU A 187 -8.96 -9.27 -7.91
C LEU A 187 -10.18 -9.17 -8.84
N LEU A 188 -9.99 -8.75 -10.09
CA LEU A 188 -11.08 -8.68 -11.07
C LEU A 188 -11.66 -10.06 -11.38
N ALA A 189 -10.80 -11.07 -11.53
CA ALA A 189 -11.19 -12.44 -11.82
C ALA A 189 -11.95 -13.13 -10.67
N THR A 190 -11.85 -12.60 -9.45
CA THR A 190 -12.42 -13.18 -8.24
C THR A 190 -13.52 -12.33 -7.60
N GLY A 191 -13.92 -11.24 -8.25
CA GLY A 191 -15.01 -10.38 -7.78
C GLY A 191 -16.38 -11.03 -7.89
N SER A 192 -17.45 -10.27 -7.61
CA SER A 192 -18.84 -10.75 -7.63
C SER A 192 -19.30 -11.34 -8.98
N ASN A 193 -18.58 -11.04 -10.07
CA ASN A 193 -18.85 -11.52 -11.42
C ASN A 193 -17.97 -12.73 -11.82
N GLN A 194 -17.35 -13.42 -10.86
CA GLN A 194 -16.53 -14.59 -11.13
C GLN A 194 -17.36 -15.67 -11.84
N THR A 195 -16.92 -16.06 -13.03
CA THR A 195 -17.56 -17.11 -13.84
C THR A 195 -16.78 -18.42 -13.87
N VAL A 196 -15.48 -18.38 -13.57
CA VAL A 196 -14.59 -19.54 -13.59
C VAL A 196 -14.18 -19.88 -12.17
N GLN A 197 -14.55 -21.07 -11.71
CA GLN A 197 -14.12 -21.63 -10.43
C GLN A 197 -13.05 -22.70 -10.67
N PRO A 198 -12.03 -22.79 -9.80
CA PRO A 198 -11.04 -23.84 -9.91
C PRO A 198 -11.66 -25.20 -9.62
N ALA A 199 -11.10 -26.24 -10.25
CA ALA A 199 -11.50 -27.61 -9.93
C ALA A 199 -11.11 -27.93 -8.47
N PRO A 200 -11.97 -28.62 -7.71
CA PRO A 200 -11.62 -29.05 -6.37
C PRO A 200 -10.50 -30.09 -6.43
N VAL A 201 -9.44 -29.87 -5.64
CA VAL A 201 -8.31 -30.79 -5.49
C VAL A 201 -8.15 -31.11 -4.01
N SER A 202 -8.07 -32.40 -3.66
CA SER A 202 -7.91 -32.80 -2.26
C SER A 202 -6.51 -32.49 -1.75
N THR A 203 -6.37 -32.34 -0.44
CA THR A 203 -5.07 -32.11 0.21
C THR A 203 -4.08 -33.23 -0.09
N GLU A 204 -4.53 -34.48 -0.08
CA GLU A 204 -3.70 -35.64 -0.39
C GLU A 204 -3.16 -35.57 -1.83
N LYS A 205 -4.01 -35.14 -2.77
CA LYS A 205 -3.59 -34.97 -4.16
C LYS A 205 -2.56 -33.86 -4.30
N VAL A 206 -2.74 -32.70 -3.64
CA VAL A 206 -1.73 -31.63 -3.65
C VAL A 206 -0.40 -32.10 -3.06
N VAL A 207 -0.42 -32.87 -1.96
CA VAL A 207 0.80 -33.46 -1.37
C VAL A 207 1.53 -34.38 -2.35
N GLN A 208 0.79 -35.16 -3.16
CA GLN A 208 1.35 -36.00 -4.22
C GLN A 208 1.93 -35.18 -5.37
N LEU A 209 1.20 -34.17 -5.85
CA LEU A 209 1.66 -33.28 -6.92
C LEU A 209 2.95 -32.55 -6.56
N MET A 210 3.13 -32.24 -5.28
CA MET A 210 4.30 -31.56 -4.75
C MET A 210 5.51 -32.50 -4.52
N ALA A 211 5.33 -33.82 -4.60
CA ALA A 211 6.40 -34.80 -4.38
C ALA A 211 7.64 -34.59 -5.26
N PRO A 212 7.55 -34.44 -6.60
CA PRO A 212 8.73 -34.22 -7.44
C PRO A 212 9.48 -32.94 -7.09
N VAL A 213 8.77 -31.86 -6.73
CA VAL A 213 9.40 -30.60 -6.32
C VAL A 213 10.16 -30.77 -5.00
N ARG A 214 9.57 -31.47 -4.01
CA ARG A 214 10.25 -31.77 -2.73
C ARG A 214 11.50 -32.63 -2.93
N GLU A 215 11.41 -33.64 -3.79
CA GLU A 215 12.55 -34.52 -4.09
C GLU A 215 13.69 -33.76 -4.77
N ALA A 216 13.38 -32.89 -5.74
CA ALA A 216 14.37 -32.03 -6.38
C ALA A 216 15.04 -31.09 -5.37
N LEU A 217 14.26 -30.43 -4.50
CA LEU A 217 14.81 -29.56 -3.46
C LEU A 217 15.69 -30.33 -2.47
N ALA A 218 15.26 -31.51 -2.02
CA ALA A 218 16.04 -32.35 -1.12
C ALA A 218 17.37 -32.78 -1.76
N THR A 219 17.34 -33.12 -3.06
CA THR A 219 18.54 -33.50 -3.83
C THR A 219 19.52 -32.34 -3.97
N MET A 220 19.03 -31.12 -4.22
CA MET A 220 19.88 -29.94 -4.43
C MET A 220 20.42 -29.34 -3.13
N TYR A 221 19.61 -29.31 -2.07
CA TYR A 221 19.89 -28.51 -0.88
C TYR A 221 20.16 -29.34 0.39
N GLY A 222 19.71 -30.60 0.44
CA GLY A 222 19.95 -31.50 1.57
C GLY A 222 19.62 -30.85 2.93
N GLU A 223 20.62 -30.84 3.83
CA GLU A 223 20.48 -30.29 5.19
C GLU A 223 20.20 -28.79 5.24
N GLN A 224 20.50 -28.03 4.17
CA GLN A 224 20.25 -26.57 4.12
C GLN A 224 18.75 -26.24 4.24
N LEU A 225 17.87 -27.19 3.91
CA LEU A 225 16.43 -27.05 4.10
C LEU A 225 16.03 -26.88 5.58
N GLN A 226 16.86 -27.33 6.54
CA GLN A 226 16.57 -27.17 7.97
C GLN A 226 16.53 -25.70 8.41
N MET A 227 17.12 -24.77 7.66
CA MET A 227 17.02 -23.33 7.95
C MET A 227 15.58 -22.81 7.98
N PHE A 228 14.68 -23.43 7.21
CA PHE A 228 13.26 -23.05 7.16
C PHE A 228 12.48 -23.42 8.43
N SER A 229 13.09 -24.20 9.34
CA SER A 229 12.48 -24.54 10.64
C SER A 229 12.40 -23.34 11.58
N ASP A 230 13.36 -22.42 11.49
CA ASP A 230 13.41 -21.20 12.29
C ASP A 230 14.25 -20.13 11.59
N LEU A 231 13.57 -19.27 10.85
CA LEU A 231 14.18 -18.17 10.08
C LEU A 231 14.59 -16.98 10.96
N THR A 232 14.31 -17.02 12.28
CA THR A 232 14.64 -15.92 13.20
C THR A 232 16.05 -16.02 13.78
N LYS A 233 16.71 -17.17 13.61
CA LYS A 233 18.06 -17.36 14.14
C LYS A 233 19.08 -16.44 13.46
N PRO A 234 20.09 -15.96 14.21
CA PRO A 234 21.06 -14.99 13.68
C PRO A 234 22.01 -15.58 12.62
N ASP A 235 22.17 -16.90 12.58
CA ASP A 235 23.05 -17.64 11.67
C ASP A 235 22.35 -18.10 10.37
N VAL A 236 21.09 -17.73 10.16
CA VAL A 236 20.35 -18.06 8.94
C VAL A 236 21.01 -17.39 7.73
N ASP A 237 21.43 -18.20 6.76
CA ASP A 237 21.87 -17.71 5.46
C ASP A 237 20.68 -17.22 4.65
N ARG A 238 20.45 -15.90 4.71
CA ARG A 238 19.33 -15.24 4.04
C ARG A 238 19.41 -15.30 2.51
N GLU A 239 20.62 -15.29 1.94
CA GLU A 239 20.82 -15.41 0.50
C GLU A 239 20.41 -16.82 0.05
N LYS A 240 20.80 -17.84 0.81
CA LYS A 240 20.43 -19.23 0.55
C LYS A 240 18.94 -19.50 0.74
N VAL A 241 18.31 -18.91 1.76
CA VAL A 241 16.85 -19.00 1.93
C VAL A 241 16.12 -18.50 0.68
N CYS A 242 16.54 -17.35 0.14
CA CYS A 242 15.99 -16.82 -1.10
C CYS A 242 16.21 -17.74 -2.30
N GLU A 243 17.42 -18.26 -2.47
CA GLU A 243 17.74 -19.20 -3.54
C GLU A 243 16.84 -20.45 -3.48
N ILE A 244 16.65 -21.02 -2.28
CA ILE A 244 15.78 -22.19 -2.08
C ILE A 244 14.33 -21.83 -2.38
N SER A 245 13.83 -20.67 -1.94
CA SER A 245 12.48 -20.22 -2.24
C SER A 245 12.25 -19.99 -3.74
N ILE A 246 13.22 -19.41 -4.44
CA ILE A 246 13.18 -19.25 -5.91
C ILE A 246 13.11 -20.63 -6.58
N SER A 247 13.95 -21.59 -6.17
CA SER A 247 13.93 -22.95 -6.70
C SER A 247 12.61 -23.68 -6.42
N LEU A 248 12.03 -23.48 -5.23
CA LEU A 248 10.72 -24.02 -4.85
C LEU A 248 9.62 -23.53 -5.80
N TYR A 249 9.48 -22.22 -5.95
CA TYR A 249 8.42 -21.65 -6.80
C TYR A 249 8.68 -21.90 -8.29
N SER A 250 9.94 -21.91 -8.73
CA SER A 250 10.30 -22.31 -10.10
C SER A 250 9.89 -23.77 -10.37
N GLY A 251 10.14 -24.67 -9.42
CA GLY A 251 9.74 -26.07 -9.53
C GLY A 251 8.23 -26.27 -9.55
N ILE A 252 7.48 -25.50 -8.77
CA ILE A 252 6.00 -25.52 -8.80
C ILE A 252 5.48 -25.03 -10.16
N LEU A 253 5.98 -23.89 -10.66
CA LEU A 253 5.56 -23.31 -11.94
C LEU A 253 5.94 -24.16 -13.15
N ALA A 254 6.91 -25.08 -13.02
CA ALA A 254 7.29 -26.02 -14.06
C ALA A 254 6.33 -27.23 -14.19
N LEU A 255 5.40 -27.41 -13.25
CA LEU A 255 4.36 -28.45 -13.33
C LEU A 255 3.29 -28.09 -14.36
N GLN A 256 2.33 -28.99 -14.57
CA GLN A 256 1.15 -28.66 -15.39
C GLN A 256 0.41 -27.46 -14.77
N PRO A 257 -0.14 -26.53 -15.57
CA PRO A 257 -0.74 -25.29 -15.05
C PRO A 257 -1.80 -25.52 -13.96
N ALA A 258 -2.66 -26.52 -14.11
CA ALA A 258 -3.67 -26.88 -13.12
C ALA A 258 -3.05 -27.39 -11.80
N ASP A 259 -1.98 -28.19 -11.89
CA ASP A 259 -1.29 -28.75 -10.72
C ASP A 259 -0.52 -27.66 -9.96
N SER A 260 0.20 -26.79 -10.69
CA SER A 260 0.87 -25.61 -10.13
C SER A 260 -0.12 -24.73 -9.38
N ALA A 261 -1.22 -24.36 -10.02
CA ALA A 261 -2.23 -23.52 -9.39
C ALA A 261 -2.86 -24.19 -8.16
N ALA A 262 -3.14 -25.49 -8.21
CA ALA A 262 -3.66 -26.22 -7.05
C ALA A 262 -2.70 -26.19 -5.84
N ILE A 263 -1.39 -26.38 -6.08
CA ILE A 263 -0.36 -26.26 -5.04
C ILE A 263 -0.29 -24.83 -4.50
N LEU A 264 -0.24 -23.84 -5.38
CA LEU A 264 -0.11 -22.42 -5.00
C LEU A 264 -1.30 -21.94 -4.18
N ARG A 265 -2.53 -22.36 -4.52
CA ARG A 265 -3.71 -22.08 -3.71
C ARG A 265 -3.59 -22.64 -2.31
N MET A 266 -3.07 -23.86 -2.16
CA MET A 266 -2.88 -24.47 -0.84
C MET A 266 -1.79 -23.77 -0.02
N MET A 267 -0.74 -23.27 -0.68
CA MET A 267 0.39 -22.63 -0.01
C MET A 267 0.13 -21.16 0.36
N LEU A 268 -0.51 -20.42 -0.54
CA LEU A 268 -0.66 -18.96 -0.45
C LEU A 268 -2.08 -18.52 -0.06
N GLY A 269 -3.06 -19.40 -0.28
CA GLY A 269 -4.45 -19.16 0.06
C GLY A 269 -4.66 -19.13 1.57
N GLN A 270 -5.64 -18.35 2.02
CA GLN A 270 -6.05 -18.39 3.41
C GLN A 270 -6.71 -19.74 3.72
N LYS A 271 -6.27 -20.41 4.80
CA LYS A 271 -7.01 -21.55 5.36
C LYS A 271 -8.30 -21.02 5.98
N ASN A 272 -9.44 -21.48 5.46
CA ASN A 272 -10.75 -21.29 6.09
C ASN A 272 -10.84 -22.05 7.41
#